data_AF-G3N4J3-F1
#
_entry.id   AF-G3N4J3-F1
#
_cell.length_a   1.000
_cell.length_b   1.000
_cell.length_c   1.000
_cell.angle_alpha   90.00
_cell.angle_beta   90.00
_cell.angle_gamma   90.00
#
_symmetry.space_group_name_H-M   'P 1'
#
loop_
_entity.id
_entity.type
_entity.pdbx_description
1 polymer ?
#
loop_
_entity_poly.entity_id
_entity_poly.type
_entity_poly.pdbx_seq_one_letter_code
_entity_poly.pdbx_strand_id
1 'polypeptide(L)'
;MAVQAAEKDAVVLKNVEDEHLNDSPGNPGLISPDKGDISRLLTVPFSGRIRGGMRPGKKIMVMGIVELEPDSFDVSLTCGRDSEKDGAPHDVALKLTARFADRQFLRSARISGKWTVEEASTDYFPFIADQPFRIEIHCEHQRFRIFVDGHQLFDFYHKVKCFSSIDAVQIQGDLHITKLG
;
A
#
# COMPACT_ATOMS: atom_id res chain seq x y z
N MET A 1 -52.58 -27.92 72.36
CA MET A 1 -51.12 -27.83 72.61
C MET A 1 -50.46 -27.08 71.45
N ALA A 2 -49.25 -26.56 71.67
CA ALA A 2 -48.24 -26.01 70.72
C ALA A 2 -48.51 -26.17 69.20
N VAL A 3 -48.43 -25.13 68.36
CA VAL A 3 -47.22 -24.48 67.76
C VAL A 3 -46.25 -25.49 67.08
N GLN A 4 -45.60 -25.25 65.92
CA GLN A 4 -45.28 -24.00 65.20
C GLN A 4 -44.95 -24.24 63.69
N ALA A 5 -44.56 -23.15 63.00
CA ALA A 5 -44.09 -22.94 61.60
C ALA A 5 -43.10 -24.00 60.98
N ALA A 6 -42.68 -23.95 59.70
CA ALA A 6 -42.51 -22.82 58.77
C ALA A 6 -42.47 -23.17 57.24
N GLU A 7 -42.24 -22.12 56.43
CA GLU A 7 -42.30 -21.99 54.95
C GLU A 7 -41.13 -22.55 54.11
N LYS A 8 -41.42 -22.75 52.80
CA LYS A 8 -40.56 -22.48 51.59
C LYS A 8 -39.30 -23.34 51.33
N ASP A 9 -38.81 -23.48 50.08
CA ASP A 9 -39.25 -22.97 48.76
C ASP A 9 -38.88 -23.94 47.60
N ALA A 10 -39.21 -23.57 46.35
CA ALA A 10 -38.98 -24.33 45.10
C ALA A 10 -37.47 -24.66 44.80
N VAL A 11 -37.10 -25.49 43.80
CA VAL A 11 -37.21 -25.22 42.34
C VAL A 11 -37.21 -26.47 41.46
N VAL A 12 -38.00 -26.36 40.39
CA VAL A 12 -38.25 -27.25 39.23
C VAL A 12 -37.62 -26.57 37.99
N LEU A 13 -36.94 -27.21 37.03
CA LEU A 13 -36.91 -28.60 36.51
C LEU A 13 -35.50 -28.97 35.99
N LYS A 14 -35.30 -30.19 35.45
CA LYS A 14 -34.29 -30.49 34.41
C LYS A 14 -35.03 -30.90 33.13
N ASN A 15 -34.82 -30.18 32.03
CA ASN A 15 -35.31 -30.60 30.72
C ASN A 15 -34.18 -31.29 29.94
N VAL A 16 -34.51 -32.42 29.34
CA VAL A 16 -33.64 -33.19 28.44
C VAL A 16 -34.30 -33.19 27.07
N GLU A 17 -33.53 -32.71 26.09
CA GLU A 17 -33.46 -33.09 24.67
C GLU A 17 -34.76 -33.48 23.92
N ASP A 18 -35.00 -32.80 22.79
CA ASP A 18 -35.30 -33.52 21.54
C ASP A 18 -34.72 -32.74 20.34
N GLU A 19 -34.12 -33.45 19.38
CA GLU A 19 -33.48 -32.88 18.20
C GLU A 19 -34.46 -32.80 17.03
N HIS A 20 -34.42 -31.74 16.22
CA HIS A 20 -34.89 -31.79 14.83
C HIS A 20 -33.97 -30.99 13.91
N LEU A 21 -33.39 -31.69 12.93
CA LEU A 21 -32.51 -31.16 11.90
C LEU A 21 -33.28 -30.25 10.93
N ASN A 22 -32.64 -29.19 10.44
CA ASN A 22 -33.04 -28.49 9.22
C ASN A 22 -31.81 -27.96 8.49
N ASP A 23 -31.27 -28.78 7.58
CA ASP A 23 -30.32 -28.33 6.57
C ASP A 23 -31.01 -27.39 5.56
N SER A 24 -30.31 -26.36 5.11
CA SER A 24 -30.72 -25.53 3.97
C SER A 24 -29.48 -25.06 3.20
N PRO A 25 -29.23 -25.57 1.97
CA PRO A 25 -28.04 -25.23 1.19
C PRO A 25 -28.19 -23.85 0.52
N GLY A 26 -27.94 -22.79 1.27
CA GLY A 26 -28.09 -21.40 0.84
C GLY A 26 -26.81 -20.77 0.28
N ASN A 27 -26.50 -21.05 -0.99
CA ASN A 27 -25.66 -20.25 -1.92
C ASN A 27 -24.23 -19.83 -1.47
N PRO A 28 -23.13 -20.23 -2.16
CA PRO A 28 -21.78 -19.69 -1.93
C PRO A 28 -21.64 -18.27 -2.54
N GLY A 29 -22.39 -17.32 -1.99
CA GLY A 29 -22.37 -15.91 -2.36
C GLY A 29 -21.10 -15.23 -1.84
N LEU A 30 -20.12 -15.09 -2.73
CA LEU A 30 -18.96 -14.19 -2.68
C LEU A 30 -18.80 -13.40 -1.37
N ILE A 31 -17.94 -13.89 -0.48
CA ILE A 31 -17.47 -13.13 0.67
C ILE A 31 -16.72 -11.91 0.12
N SER A 32 -17.35 -10.73 0.20
CA SER A 32 -16.65 -9.47 -0.02
C SER A 32 -15.56 -9.36 1.04
N PRO A 33 -14.28 -9.10 0.68
CA PRO A 33 -13.22 -8.98 1.67
C PRO A 33 -13.58 -7.89 2.68
N ASP A 34 -13.39 -8.18 3.96
CA ASP A 34 -13.71 -7.23 5.02
C ASP A 34 -12.85 -5.96 4.83
N LYS A 35 -13.41 -4.81 5.21
CA LYS A 35 -12.74 -3.52 5.14
C LYS A 35 -11.45 -3.50 5.96
N GLY A 36 -11.36 -4.34 7.01
CA GLY A 36 -10.14 -4.58 7.77
C GLY A 36 -9.01 -5.23 6.97
N ASP A 37 -9.30 -6.18 6.08
CA ASP A 37 -8.27 -6.89 5.31
C ASP A 37 -7.65 -6.00 4.21
N ILE A 38 -8.46 -5.18 3.53
CA ILE A 38 -7.96 -4.22 2.54
C ILE A 38 -7.04 -3.18 3.22
N SER A 39 -7.38 -2.75 4.44
CA SER A 39 -6.58 -1.79 5.20
C SER A 39 -5.19 -2.34 5.58
N ARG A 40 -5.10 -3.63 5.92
CA ARG A 40 -3.82 -4.31 6.19
C ARG A 40 -2.96 -4.48 4.95
N LEU A 41 -3.57 -4.65 3.78
CA LEU A 41 -2.85 -4.79 2.50
C LEU A 41 -2.20 -3.48 2.02
N LEU A 42 -2.61 -2.32 2.56
CA LEU A 42 -2.12 -0.99 2.18
C LEU A 42 -1.33 -0.29 3.31
N THR A 43 -0.90 -1.04 4.33
CA THR A 43 -0.08 -0.50 5.43
C THR A 43 1.35 -0.18 4.95
N VAL A 44 1.90 0.94 5.43
CA VAL A 44 3.29 1.36 5.17
C VAL A 44 4.20 0.78 6.28
N PRO A 45 5.40 0.23 5.98
CA PRO A 45 6.02 0.09 4.65
C PRO A 45 5.32 -0.95 3.77
N PHE A 46 4.96 -0.53 2.55
CA PHE A 46 4.26 -1.36 1.58
C PHE A 46 5.20 -1.91 0.50
N SER A 47 4.92 -3.11 0.00
CA SER A 47 5.65 -3.71 -1.13
C SER A 47 4.73 -4.54 -2.03
N GLY A 48 4.29 -3.96 -3.14
CA GLY A 48 3.38 -4.56 -4.13
C GLY A 48 4.10 -5.14 -5.34
N ARG A 49 3.51 -6.15 -5.99
CA ARG A 49 4.07 -6.78 -7.21
C ARG A 49 3.42 -6.23 -8.48
N ILE A 50 4.25 -5.72 -9.39
CA ILE A 50 3.88 -5.23 -10.71
C ILE A 50 3.85 -6.44 -11.66
N ARG A 51 2.69 -7.08 -11.82
CA ARG A 51 2.54 -8.28 -12.69
C ARG A 51 3.02 -8.01 -14.12
N GLY A 52 3.94 -8.84 -14.60
CA GLY A 52 4.57 -8.71 -15.93
C GLY A 52 5.54 -7.52 -16.07
N GLY A 53 6.01 -6.95 -14.97
CA GLY A 53 6.92 -5.81 -14.94
C GLY A 53 6.33 -4.52 -15.52
N MET A 54 7.17 -3.49 -15.62
CA MET A 54 6.85 -2.25 -16.34
C MET A 54 7.04 -2.43 -17.85
N ARG A 55 6.43 -1.54 -18.62
CA ARG A 55 6.60 -1.43 -20.09
C ARG A 55 6.03 -0.09 -20.56
N PRO A 56 6.44 0.43 -21.72
CA PRO A 56 5.81 1.60 -22.34
C PRO A 56 4.27 1.45 -22.40
N GLY A 57 3.56 2.52 -22.03
CA GLY A 57 2.09 2.55 -21.94
C GLY A 57 1.51 1.99 -20.63
N LYS A 58 2.31 1.35 -19.76
CA LYS A 58 1.86 0.98 -18.41
C LYS A 58 2.02 2.17 -17.46
N LYS A 59 1.07 2.32 -16.53
CA LYS A 59 1.17 3.27 -15.42
C LYS A 59 1.07 2.55 -14.07
N ILE A 60 1.58 3.21 -13.04
CA ILE A 60 1.34 2.92 -11.63
C ILE A 60 0.67 4.15 -11.03
N MET A 61 -0.36 3.96 -10.21
CA MET A 61 -1.04 5.01 -9.47
C MET A 61 -0.95 4.72 -7.97
N VAL A 62 -0.60 5.76 -7.20
CA VAL A 62 -0.58 5.76 -5.74
C VAL A 62 -1.45 6.91 -5.26
N MET A 63 -2.51 6.60 -4.50
CA MET A 63 -3.24 7.60 -3.74
C MET A 63 -3.01 7.35 -2.25
N GLY A 64 -2.84 8.43 -1.50
CA GLY A 64 -2.64 8.40 -0.07
C GLY A 64 -3.06 9.70 0.59
N ILE A 65 -2.82 9.77 1.90
CA ILE A 65 -2.92 10.96 2.73
C ILE A 65 -1.54 11.12 3.37
N VAL A 66 -0.97 12.32 3.33
CA VAL A 66 0.28 12.63 4.06
C VAL A 66 -0.02 12.69 5.55
N GLU A 67 0.88 12.21 6.41
CA GLU A 67 0.71 12.35 7.86
C GLU A 67 0.72 13.83 8.32
N LEU A 68 0.36 14.05 9.58
CA LEU A 68 0.18 15.40 10.15
C LEU A 68 1.51 16.14 10.37
N GLU A 69 2.57 15.41 10.74
CA GLU A 69 3.90 15.94 11.01
C GLU A 69 4.96 15.17 10.20
N PRO A 70 4.97 15.29 8.85
CA PRO A 70 5.80 14.47 7.98
C PRO A 70 7.22 15.02 7.85
N ASP A 71 8.23 14.16 8.00
CA ASP A 71 9.62 14.45 7.63
C ASP A 71 9.84 14.14 6.14
N SER A 72 9.50 12.91 5.72
CA SER A 72 9.64 12.47 4.33
C SER A 72 8.87 11.19 3.99
N PHE A 73 8.59 11.01 2.71
CA PHE A 73 8.13 9.71 2.20
C PHE A 73 8.76 9.34 0.85
N ASP A 74 8.77 8.03 0.58
CA ASP A 74 9.35 7.41 -0.60
C ASP A 74 8.33 6.61 -1.40
N VAL A 75 8.38 6.73 -2.73
CA VAL A 75 7.74 5.82 -3.69
C VAL A 75 8.78 5.30 -4.67
N SER A 76 9.06 4.00 -4.64
CA SER A 76 10.14 3.37 -5.42
C SER A 76 9.62 2.27 -6.34
N LEU A 77 10.13 2.24 -7.58
CA LEU A 77 9.99 1.12 -8.52
C LEU A 77 11.27 0.29 -8.50
N THR A 78 11.20 -0.91 -7.92
CA THR A 78 12.37 -1.78 -7.68
C THR A 78 12.41 -2.97 -8.64
N CYS A 79 13.60 -3.54 -8.80
CA CYS A 79 13.88 -4.60 -9.77
C CYS A 79 14.16 -5.95 -9.13
N GLY A 80 13.57 -7.01 -9.70
CA GLY A 80 13.92 -8.39 -9.40
C GLY A 80 13.63 -8.78 -7.95
N ARG A 81 12.40 -8.58 -7.49
CA ARG A 81 11.96 -8.96 -6.14
C ARG A 81 12.23 -10.43 -5.81
N ASP A 82 12.27 -11.29 -6.84
CA ASP A 82 12.47 -12.73 -6.72
C ASP A 82 13.95 -13.16 -6.92
N SER A 83 14.90 -12.23 -7.11
CA SER A 83 16.33 -12.55 -7.33
C SER A 83 17.20 -12.12 -6.14
N GLU A 84 17.28 -12.96 -5.11
CA GLU A 84 18.30 -12.84 -4.06
C GLU A 84 19.67 -13.27 -4.62
N LYS A 85 20.41 -12.32 -5.21
CA LYS A 85 21.82 -12.50 -5.54
C LYS A 85 22.72 -11.83 -4.51
N ASP A 86 23.37 -12.67 -3.70
CA ASP A 86 24.62 -12.37 -3.00
C ASP A 86 24.59 -11.13 -2.08
N GLY A 87 23.44 -10.85 -1.44
CA GLY A 87 23.27 -9.72 -0.52
C GLY A 87 23.40 -8.33 -1.17
N ALA A 88 23.48 -8.26 -2.51
CA ALA A 88 23.56 -7.00 -3.24
C ALA A 88 22.18 -6.30 -3.23
N PRO A 89 22.10 -5.00 -2.91
CA PRO A 89 20.83 -4.31 -2.82
C PRO A 89 20.21 -4.12 -4.22
N HIS A 90 18.99 -4.63 -4.41
CA HIS A 90 18.24 -4.60 -5.67
C HIS A 90 18.30 -3.25 -6.41
N ASP A 91 18.36 -3.29 -7.74
CA ASP A 91 18.29 -2.08 -8.56
C ASP A 91 16.94 -1.36 -8.38
N VAL A 92 16.98 -0.04 -8.38
CA VAL A 92 15.81 0.83 -8.23
C VAL A 92 15.72 1.69 -9.49
N ALA A 93 14.74 1.41 -10.34
CA ALA A 93 14.62 2.07 -11.63
C ALA A 93 14.14 3.53 -11.51
N LEU A 94 13.41 3.82 -10.44
CA LEU A 94 12.98 5.14 -10.03
C LEU A 94 12.73 5.11 -8.51
N LYS A 95 13.38 5.99 -7.75
CA LYS A 95 12.98 6.37 -6.39
C LYS A 95 12.49 7.80 -6.44
N LEU A 96 11.30 8.06 -5.93
CA LEU A 96 10.74 9.39 -5.68
C LEU A 96 10.77 9.64 -4.18
N THR A 97 11.33 10.77 -3.74
CA THR A 97 11.43 11.14 -2.32
C THR A 97 10.85 12.53 -2.12
N ALA A 98 9.75 12.62 -1.38
CA ALA A 98 9.21 13.89 -0.92
C ALA A 98 9.83 14.22 0.44
N ARG A 99 10.57 15.32 0.54
CA ARG A 99 11.15 15.82 1.79
C ARG A 99 10.49 17.15 2.14
N PHE A 100 9.90 17.24 3.34
CA PHE A 100 9.06 18.38 3.72
C PHE A 100 9.88 19.56 4.24
N ALA A 101 10.98 19.29 4.96
CA ALA A 101 11.82 20.32 5.59
C ALA A 101 12.41 21.35 4.58
N ASP A 102 12.81 20.90 3.39
CA ASP A 102 13.32 21.75 2.29
C ASP A 102 12.35 21.84 1.09
N ARG A 103 11.16 21.22 1.22
CA ARG A 103 10.12 21.15 0.19
C ARG A 103 10.64 20.64 -1.15
N GLN A 104 11.46 19.59 -1.14
CA GLN A 104 11.98 18.96 -2.35
C GLN A 104 11.22 17.69 -2.73
N PHE A 105 10.92 17.52 -4.02
CA PHE A 105 10.45 16.24 -4.56
C PHE A 105 11.52 15.67 -5.49
N LEU A 106 12.40 14.86 -4.90
CA LEU A 106 13.61 14.33 -5.48
C LEU A 106 13.34 13.06 -6.27
N ARG A 107 14.17 12.81 -7.29
CA ARG A 107 14.17 11.55 -8.04
C ARG A 107 15.57 11.04 -8.32
N SER A 108 15.76 9.74 -8.15
CA SER A 108 17.03 9.05 -8.40
C SER A 108 16.81 7.60 -8.84
N ALA A 109 17.88 6.90 -9.22
CA ALA A 109 17.87 5.47 -9.49
C ALA A 109 19.05 4.81 -8.78
N ARG A 110 18.95 3.51 -8.50
CA ARG A 110 20.07 2.67 -8.04
C ARG A 110 20.36 1.62 -9.11
N ILE A 111 21.60 1.57 -9.59
CA ILE A 111 22.06 0.60 -10.60
C ILE A 111 23.34 -0.05 -10.09
N SER A 112 23.39 -1.38 -10.10
CA SER A 112 24.52 -2.17 -9.60
C SER A 112 24.96 -1.72 -8.20
N GLY A 113 23.98 -1.51 -7.31
CA GLY A 113 24.16 -1.05 -5.94
C GLY A 113 24.51 0.43 -5.75
N LYS A 114 24.73 1.23 -6.81
CA LYS A 114 25.11 2.65 -6.71
C LYS A 114 23.94 3.58 -7.06
N TRP A 115 23.70 4.59 -6.24
CA TRP A 115 22.74 5.65 -6.52
C TRP A 115 23.25 6.61 -7.61
N THR A 116 22.36 7.06 -8.49
CA THR A 116 22.61 8.20 -9.36
C THR A 116 22.57 9.50 -8.56
N VAL A 117 23.10 10.58 -9.14
CA VAL A 117 22.81 11.95 -8.66
C VAL A 117 21.30 12.16 -8.59
N GLU A 118 20.84 12.83 -7.53
CA GLU A 118 19.43 13.19 -7.36
C GLU A 118 19.06 14.36 -8.29
N GLU A 119 17.95 14.23 -9.00
CA GLU A 119 17.39 15.32 -9.81
C GLU A 119 16.31 16.03 -8.97
N ALA A 120 16.54 17.29 -8.59
CA ALA A 120 15.67 18.06 -7.69
C ALA A 120 14.76 19.09 -8.38
N SER A 121 14.87 19.25 -9.70
CA SER A 121 14.14 20.27 -10.46
C SER A 121 12.65 19.92 -10.54
N THR A 122 11.82 20.73 -9.88
CA THR A 122 10.35 20.69 -9.89
C THR A 122 9.83 22.13 -9.84
N ASP A 123 8.74 22.43 -10.53
CA ASP A 123 8.19 23.79 -10.57
C ASP A 123 7.61 24.22 -9.20
N TYR A 124 7.13 23.25 -8.43
CA TYR A 124 6.63 23.42 -7.06
C TYR A 124 6.73 22.10 -6.27
N PHE A 125 6.58 22.20 -4.95
CA PHE A 125 6.39 21.05 -4.06
C PHE A 125 4.89 20.76 -3.92
N PRO A 126 4.39 19.57 -4.33
CA PRO A 126 2.96 19.33 -4.49
C PRO A 126 2.27 18.76 -3.24
N PHE A 127 3.01 18.41 -2.19
CA PHE A 127 2.46 17.73 -1.01
C PHE A 127 2.23 18.69 0.16
N ILE A 128 1.20 18.41 0.95
CA ILE A 128 0.78 19.17 2.13
C ILE A 128 0.46 18.15 3.23
N ALA A 129 0.87 18.42 4.48
CA ALA A 129 0.57 17.58 5.63
C ALA A 129 -0.96 17.45 5.85
N ASP A 130 -1.41 16.28 6.31
CA ASP A 130 -2.84 15.94 6.51
C ASP A 130 -3.73 16.17 5.26
N GLN A 131 -3.16 16.11 4.04
CA GLN A 131 -3.91 16.24 2.79
C GLN A 131 -3.78 15.00 1.90
N PRO A 132 -4.83 14.68 1.13
CA PRO A 132 -4.78 13.61 0.13
C PRO A 132 -3.91 14.01 -1.06
N PHE A 133 -3.29 13.01 -1.68
CA PHE A 133 -2.54 13.17 -2.94
C PHE A 133 -2.78 11.99 -3.89
N ARG A 134 -2.52 12.21 -5.18
CA ARG A 134 -2.39 11.16 -6.20
C ARG A 134 -1.09 11.32 -6.98
N ILE A 135 -0.20 10.35 -6.90
CA ILE A 135 0.96 10.21 -7.80
C ILE A 135 0.59 9.24 -8.93
N GLU A 136 0.84 9.62 -10.18
CA GLU A 136 0.80 8.69 -11.33
C GLU A 136 2.17 8.65 -12.02
N ILE A 137 2.71 7.44 -12.19
CA ILE A 137 4.00 7.16 -12.82
C ILE A 137 3.73 6.51 -14.18
N HIS A 138 3.82 7.29 -15.25
CA HIS A 138 3.58 6.81 -16.62
C HIS A 138 4.89 6.34 -17.26
N CYS A 139 4.96 5.07 -17.65
CA CYS A 139 6.12 4.53 -18.34
C CYS A 139 6.04 4.80 -19.85
N GLU A 140 7.01 5.53 -20.40
CA GLU A 140 7.18 5.71 -21.84
C GLU A 140 8.40 4.96 -22.36
N HIS A 141 8.68 5.04 -23.67
CA HIS A 141 9.85 4.41 -24.28
C HIS A 141 11.20 4.92 -23.74
N GLN A 142 11.29 6.20 -23.36
CA GLN A 142 12.56 6.86 -22.99
C GLN A 142 12.64 7.30 -21.51
N ARG A 143 11.50 7.47 -20.85
CA ARG A 143 11.37 8.10 -19.53
C ARG A 143 10.15 7.59 -18.76
N PHE A 144 10.13 7.85 -17.46
CA PHE A 144 8.88 7.99 -16.71
C PHE A 144 8.41 9.45 -16.80
N ARG A 145 7.10 9.66 -16.94
CA ARG A 145 6.45 10.96 -16.71
C ARG A 145 5.70 10.89 -15.39
N ILE A 146 5.96 11.85 -14.51
CA ILE A 146 5.40 11.89 -13.14
C ILE A 146 4.33 12.96 -13.08
N PHE A 147 3.15 12.57 -12.63
CA PHE A 147 2.02 13.45 -12.41
C PHE A 147 1.68 13.46 -10.91
N VAL A 148 1.33 14.63 -10.39
CA VAL A 148 0.72 14.75 -9.06
C VAL A 148 -0.62 15.48 -9.19
N ASP A 149 -1.68 14.87 -8.67
CA ASP A 149 -3.07 15.33 -8.74
C ASP A 149 -3.56 15.70 -10.16
N GLY A 150 -3.05 14.97 -11.15
CA GLY A 150 -3.38 15.13 -12.58
C GLY A 150 -2.48 16.12 -13.34
N HIS A 151 -1.63 16.88 -12.65
CA HIS A 151 -0.68 17.80 -13.27
C HIS A 151 0.66 17.11 -13.54
N GLN A 152 1.18 17.19 -14.77
CA GLN A 152 2.54 16.69 -15.07
C GLN A 152 3.55 17.60 -14.38
N LEU A 153 4.41 17.01 -13.54
CA LEU A 153 5.34 17.76 -12.71
C LEU A 153 6.79 17.66 -13.23
N PHE A 154 7.22 16.47 -13.64
CA PHE A 154 8.53 16.26 -14.26
C PHE A 154 8.66 14.92 -14.97
N ASP A 155 9.74 14.80 -15.73
CA ASP A 155 10.21 13.58 -16.38
C ASP A 155 11.40 12.98 -15.63
N PHE A 156 11.58 11.66 -15.70
CA PHE A 156 12.80 10.97 -15.30
C PHE A 156 13.25 9.98 -16.38
N TYR A 157 14.39 10.24 -17.02
CA TYR A 157 14.88 9.41 -18.12
C TYR A 157 15.36 8.04 -17.64
N HIS A 158 14.95 6.98 -18.34
CA HIS A 158 15.18 5.59 -17.94
C HIS A 158 16.66 5.28 -17.80
N LYS A 159 17.11 5.05 -16.55
CA LYS A 159 18.47 4.59 -16.25
C LYS A 159 18.54 3.05 -16.36
N VAL A 160 17.53 2.33 -15.84
CA VAL A 160 17.32 0.89 -16.08
C VAL A 160 16.58 0.68 -17.41
N LYS A 161 17.07 -0.23 -18.27
CA LYS A 161 16.47 -0.51 -19.60
C LYS A 161 15.66 -1.81 -19.67
N CYS A 162 15.84 -2.74 -18.73
CA CYS A 162 15.06 -3.97 -18.68
C CYS A 162 13.71 -3.70 -17.99
N PHE A 163 12.70 -3.25 -18.74
CA PHE A 163 11.43 -2.84 -18.13
C PHE A 163 10.70 -3.99 -17.41
N SER A 164 10.84 -5.22 -17.92
CA SER A 164 10.25 -6.42 -17.32
C SER A 164 10.84 -6.79 -15.97
N SER A 165 12.09 -6.39 -15.66
CA SER A 165 12.66 -6.61 -14.32
C SER A 165 12.13 -5.63 -13.28
N ILE A 166 11.55 -4.49 -13.70
CA ILE A 166 10.93 -3.51 -12.80
C ILE A 166 9.56 -4.06 -12.36
N ASP A 167 9.59 -4.91 -11.34
CA ASP A 167 8.51 -5.85 -11.00
C ASP A 167 7.88 -5.61 -9.63
N ALA A 168 8.31 -4.59 -8.90
CA ALA A 168 7.73 -4.20 -7.62
C ALA A 168 7.64 -2.68 -7.43
N VAL A 169 6.65 -2.28 -6.63
CA VAL A 169 6.51 -0.93 -6.09
C VAL A 169 6.65 -1.00 -4.57
N GLN A 170 7.49 -0.14 -4.00
CA GLN A 170 7.73 -0.02 -2.57
C GLN A 170 7.38 1.39 -2.10
N ILE A 171 6.72 1.52 -0.95
CA ILE A 171 6.29 2.80 -0.39
C ILE A 171 6.65 2.81 1.10
N GLN A 172 7.30 3.88 1.56
CA GLN A 172 7.85 4.02 2.92
C GLN A 172 7.75 5.48 3.40
N GLY A 173 7.86 5.72 4.71
CA GLY A 173 7.79 7.05 5.32
C GLY A 173 6.36 7.52 5.60
N ASP A 174 6.19 8.83 5.76
CA ASP A 174 5.13 9.43 6.59
C ASP A 174 3.83 9.67 5.78
N LEU A 175 3.16 8.57 5.41
CA LEU A 175 1.89 8.58 4.67
C LEU A 175 1.02 7.37 4.97
N HIS A 176 -0.26 7.48 4.64
CA HIS A 176 -1.21 6.37 4.60
C HIS A 176 -1.69 6.11 3.17
N ILE A 177 -1.55 4.88 2.66
CA ILE A 177 -1.99 4.52 1.30
C ILE A 177 -3.51 4.26 1.32
N THR A 178 -4.25 4.97 0.46
CA THR A 178 -5.69 4.79 0.32
C THR A 178 -6.06 3.97 -0.91
N LYS A 179 -5.24 3.98 -1.97
CA LYS A 179 -5.45 3.19 -3.19
C LYS A 179 -4.17 3.00 -3.99
N LEU A 180 -4.06 1.85 -4.66
CA LEU A 180 -3.07 1.56 -5.69
C LEU A 180 -3.74 1.13 -6.99
N GLY A 181 -3.08 1.31 -8.14
CA GLY A 181 -3.57 0.88 -9.45
C GLY A 181 -2.50 0.83 -10.55
#